data_AF-A0A9W7BQ48-F1
#
_entry.id   AF-A0A9W7BQ48-F1
#
_cell.length_a   1.000
_cell.length_b   1.000
_cell.length_c   1.000
_cell.angle_alpha   90.00
_cell.angle_beta   90.00
_cell.angle_gamma   90.00
#
_symmetry.space_group_name_H-M   'P 1'
#
loop_
_entity.id
_entity.type
_entity.pdbx_description
1 polymer ?
#
loop_
_entity_poly.entity_id
_entity_poly.type
_entity_poly.pdbx_seq_one_letter_code
_entity_poly.pdbx_strand_id
1 'polypeptide(L)'
;MSPSFFLSFTPDTKGRISATSFFKRLCSSICIAKTRITLQFYDQSNRGTLRETDVENYIFNLIPDLPPLANMSTAFHPFYVFTATRRFMFFLDPKRTGSIPIRRLVTSSIMEELLELGMEGKEASTNWFSSENSLRVYSQYLELDKDQNGLLSKTELQNYTGSERQPVRLTPAFIDRIFDEITTYQTSTNPNEKKGTGEMDYKTFLDFVLAMENKKSKEGLRYFWRLLSFGKDYLDSFAINYFFRDIVQILSDNNIEAARLSDVKDEIFDMVKPHDPLRITLNDLIRSGCGDTVVEMLIDINGFWAYDNRESLVYDDDDEEGGGEEDSPNN
;
A
#
# COMPACT_ATOMS: atom_id res chain seq x y z
N MET A 1 37.01 5.67 10.25
CA MET A 1 35.92 6.66 10.06
C MET A 1 36.48 7.86 9.31
N SER A 2 35.80 8.36 8.29
CA SER A 2 36.25 9.53 7.53
C SER A 2 35.85 10.84 8.23
N PRO A 3 36.56 11.95 8.00
CA PRO A 3 36.16 13.29 8.50
C PRO A 3 34.75 13.70 8.06
N SER A 4 34.30 13.25 6.88
CA SER A 4 32.94 13.49 6.38
C SER A 4 31.82 12.87 7.24
N PHE A 5 32.12 11.81 8.00
CA PHE A 5 31.16 11.21 8.94
C PHE A 5 30.86 12.15 10.10
N PHE A 6 31.87 12.85 10.62
CA PHE A 6 31.71 13.82 11.71
C PHE A 6 31.05 15.12 11.24
N LEU A 7 31.33 15.55 10.01
CA LEU A 7 30.75 16.78 9.42
C LEU A 7 29.24 16.67 9.10
N SER A 8 28.66 15.48 9.16
CA SER A 8 27.23 15.27 8.89
C SER A 8 26.36 15.30 10.15
N PHE A 9 26.94 15.61 11.32
CA PHE A 9 26.20 15.89 12.54
C PHE A 9 26.07 17.40 12.73
N THR A 10 24.89 17.87 13.13
CA THR A 10 24.68 19.28 13.50
C THR A 10 25.44 19.57 14.80
N PRO A 11 26.46 20.45 14.78
CA PRO A 11 27.18 20.82 15.99
C PRO A 11 26.30 21.73 16.87
N ASP A 12 26.48 21.66 18.18
CA ASP A 12 25.93 22.66 19.10
C ASP A 12 26.64 24.01 18.93
N THR A 13 26.18 25.04 19.66
CA THR A 13 26.77 26.38 19.66
C THR A 13 28.26 26.42 20.08
N LYS A 14 28.80 25.31 20.60
CA LYS A 14 30.20 25.13 21.00
C LYS A 14 30.96 24.17 20.05
N GLY A 15 30.39 23.79 18.92
CA GLY A 15 31.01 22.91 17.93
C GLY A 15 31.07 21.43 18.32
N ARG A 16 30.31 21.00 19.34
CA ARG A 16 30.28 19.61 19.83
C ARG A 16 29.12 18.85 19.20
N ILE A 17 29.28 17.55 19.05
CA ILE A 17 28.22 16.66 18.54
C ILE A 17 27.57 15.90 19.70
N SER A 18 26.26 15.62 19.59
CA SER A 18 25.55 14.78 20.55
C SER A 18 26.11 13.37 20.55
N ALA A 19 26.56 12.89 21.71
CA ALA A 19 27.06 11.52 21.88
C ALA A 19 25.98 10.48 21.52
N THR A 20 24.72 10.75 21.87
CA THR A 20 23.57 9.89 21.55
C THR A 20 23.33 9.81 20.05
N SER A 21 23.32 10.95 19.35
CA SER A 21 23.14 10.99 17.90
C SER A 21 24.29 10.31 17.17
N PHE A 22 25.52 10.52 17.63
CA PHE A 22 26.71 9.86 17.11
C PHE A 22 26.63 8.35 17.28
N PHE A 23 26.33 7.87 18.49
CA PHE A 23 26.21 6.45 18.80
C PHE A 23 25.11 5.79 17.98
N LYS A 24 23.93 6.42 17.88
CA LYS A 24 22.81 5.91 17.05
C LYS A 24 23.23 5.71 15.59
N ARG A 25 23.94 6.68 15.01
CA ARG A 25 24.39 6.61 13.62
C ARG A 25 25.51 5.58 13.40
N LEU A 26 26.42 5.44 14.37
CA LEU A 26 27.44 4.40 14.35
C LEU A 26 26.80 3.00 14.41
N CYS A 27 25.87 2.78 15.34
CA CYS A 27 25.12 1.54 15.47
C CYS A 27 24.33 1.22 14.19
N SER A 28 23.64 2.20 13.61
CA SER A 28 22.93 2.05 12.34
C SER A 28 23.88 1.66 11.19
N SER A 29 25.05 2.31 11.07
CA SER A 29 26.04 1.96 10.05
C SER A 29 26.60 0.55 10.21
N ILE A 30 26.81 0.10 11.46
CA ILE A 30 27.26 -1.26 11.76
C ILE A 30 26.15 -2.27 11.45
N CYS A 31 24.89 -1.95 11.82
CA CYS A 31 23.73 -2.79 11.54
C CYS A 31 23.56 -2.99 10.03
N ILE A 32 23.57 -1.91 9.25
CA ILE A 32 23.55 -1.93 7.78
C ILE A 32 24.66 -2.81 7.20
N ALA A 33 25.89 -2.66 7.71
CA ALA A 33 27.03 -3.46 7.23
C ALA A 33 26.85 -4.96 7.55
N LYS A 34 26.42 -5.28 8.78
CA LYS A 34 26.11 -6.65 9.19
C LYS A 34 24.98 -7.25 8.35
N THR A 35 23.86 -6.55 8.21
CA THR A 35 22.71 -6.98 7.38
C THR A 35 23.13 -7.22 5.94
N ARG A 36 23.97 -6.34 5.36
CA ARG A 36 24.50 -6.56 4.00
C ARG A 36 25.31 -7.84 3.89
N ILE A 37 26.19 -8.11 4.85
CA ILE A 37 26.99 -9.34 4.86
C ILE A 37 26.07 -10.56 5.02
N THR A 38 25.10 -10.49 5.94
CA THR A 38 24.11 -11.56 6.15
C THR A 38 23.35 -11.88 4.87
N LEU A 39 22.84 -10.86 4.17
CA LEU A 39 22.09 -11.03 2.92
C LEU A 39 22.92 -11.63 1.79
N GLN A 40 24.25 -11.44 1.78
CA GLN A 40 25.11 -12.09 0.79
C GLN A 40 25.09 -13.61 0.89
N PHE A 41 24.88 -14.18 2.08
CA PHE A 41 24.74 -15.64 2.25
C PHE A 41 23.45 -16.19 1.64
N TYR A 42 22.45 -15.35 1.38
CA TYR A 42 21.19 -15.73 0.74
C TYR A 42 21.21 -15.55 -0.78
N ASP A 43 22.21 -14.87 -1.36
CA ASP A 43 22.35 -14.73 -2.81
C ASP A 43 22.88 -16.01 -3.45
N GLN A 44 22.00 -16.98 -3.63
CA GLN A 44 22.31 -18.25 -4.28
C GLN A 44 22.85 -18.06 -5.71
N SER A 45 22.49 -16.96 -6.36
CA SER A 45 22.85 -16.67 -7.75
C SER A 45 24.22 -15.99 -7.90
N ASN A 46 24.79 -15.47 -6.81
CA ASN A 46 25.99 -14.63 -6.77
C ASN A 46 25.93 -13.43 -7.74
N ARG A 47 24.74 -12.84 -7.94
CA ARG A 47 24.52 -11.70 -8.86
C ARG A 47 24.41 -10.35 -8.12
N GLY A 48 24.49 -10.35 -6.80
CA GLY A 48 24.22 -9.18 -5.96
C GLY A 48 22.74 -8.84 -5.84
N THR A 49 21.86 -9.79 -6.16
CA THR A 49 20.40 -9.66 -6.17
C THR A 49 19.76 -10.83 -5.43
N LEU A 50 18.69 -10.58 -4.70
CA LEU A 50 17.92 -11.61 -4.01
C LEU A 50 16.59 -11.82 -4.74
N ARG A 51 16.25 -13.08 -5.03
CA ARG A 51 14.91 -13.44 -5.50
C ARG A 51 13.93 -13.44 -4.32
N GLU A 52 12.65 -13.52 -4.64
CA GLU A 52 11.60 -13.62 -3.63
C GLU A 52 11.88 -14.73 -2.60
N THR A 53 12.21 -15.94 -3.06
CA THR A 53 12.56 -17.07 -2.18
C THR A 53 13.77 -16.80 -1.29
N ASP A 54 14.74 -16.03 -1.78
CA ASP A 54 15.95 -15.70 -1.02
C ASP A 54 15.61 -14.71 0.11
N VAL A 55 14.69 -13.78 -0.15
CA VAL A 55 14.13 -12.87 0.87
C VAL A 55 13.26 -13.63 1.87
N GLU A 56 12.42 -14.57 1.42
CA GLU A 56 11.60 -15.42 2.31
C GLU A 56 12.46 -16.17 3.31
N ASN A 57 13.54 -16.81 2.84
CA ASN A 57 14.48 -17.54 3.69
C ASN A 57 15.17 -16.61 4.70
N TYR A 58 15.55 -15.41 4.27
CA TYR A 58 16.13 -14.41 5.17
C TYR A 58 15.17 -14.00 6.28
N ILE A 59 13.91 -13.69 5.93
CA ILE A 59 12.89 -13.31 6.92
C ILE A 59 12.60 -14.47 7.87
N PHE A 60 12.44 -15.69 7.35
CA PHE A 60 12.17 -16.86 8.18
C PHE A 60 13.24 -17.06 9.25
N ASN A 61 14.51 -16.94 8.88
CA ASN A 61 15.62 -17.08 9.81
C ASN A 61 15.77 -15.89 10.77
N LEU A 62 15.20 -14.73 10.44
CA LEU A 62 15.23 -13.53 11.28
C LEU A 62 14.17 -13.55 12.39
N ILE A 63 13.05 -14.26 12.20
CA ILE A 63 11.96 -14.37 13.20
C ILE A 63 12.45 -14.66 14.63
N PRO A 64 13.27 -15.70 14.89
CA PRO A 64 13.70 -16.01 16.26
C PRO A 64 14.62 -14.94 16.88
N ASP A 65 15.30 -14.15 16.04
CA ASP A 65 16.24 -13.12 16.48
C ASP A 65 15.55 -11.78 16.81
N LEU A 66 14.27 -11.62 16.45
CA LEU A 66 13.48 -10.41 16.70
C LEU A 66 12.51 -10.65 17.88
N PRO A 67 12.72 -10.01 19.05
CA PRO A 67 11.90 -10.25 20.23
C PRO A 67 10.38 -10.11 20.03
N PRO A 68 9.86 -9.11 19.27
CA PRO A 68 8.42 -9.00 19.03
C PRO A 68 7.82 -10.13 18.19
N LEU A 69 8.66 -10.85 17.43
CA LEU A 69 8.23 -11.93 16.54
C LEU A 69 8.46 -13.31 17.16
N ALA A 70 9.37 -13.43 18.13
CA ALA A 70 9.78 -14.70 18.73
C ALA A 70 8.63 -15.47 19.41
N ASN A 71 7.58 -14.76 19.88
CA ASN A 71 6.43 -15.37 20.55
C ASN A 71 5.29 -15.77 19.58
N MET A 72 5.49 -15.59 18.28
CA MET A 72 4.51 -15.93 17.25
C MET A 72 4.35 -17.44 17.11
N SER A 73 3.13 -17.91 16.86
CA SER A 73 2.88 -19.33 16.60
C SER A 73 3.66 -19.80 15.36
N THR A 74 4.33 -20.95 15.46
CA THR A 74 5.08 -21.54 14.35
C THR A 74 4.20 -21.86 13.14
N ALA A 75 2.91 -22.14 13.36
CA ALA A 75 1.93 -22.35 12.31
C ALA A 75 1.67 -21.08 11.47
N PHE A 76 1.92 -19.90 12.04
CA PHE A 76 1.72 -18.61 11.36
C PHE A 76 2.99 -18.12 10.64
N HIS A 77 4.16 -18.75 10.86
CA HIS A 77 5.42 -18.34 10.23
C HIS A 77 5.35 -18.20 8.71
N PRO A 78 4.77 -19.16 7.94
CA PRO A 78 4.72 -19.03 6.48
C PRO A 78 3.97 -17.77 6.02
N PHE A 79 2.84 -17.47 6.66
CA PHE A 79 2.03 -16.29 6.33
C PHE A 79 2.74 -14.99 6.68
N TYR A 80 3.40 -14.95 7.85
CA TYR A 80 4.23 -13.81 8.22
C TYR A 80 5.36 -13.57 7.21
N VAL A 81 6.07 -14.64 6.83
CA VAL A 81 7.16 -14.57 5.84
C VAL A 81 6.66 -14.03 4.50
N PHE A 82 5.49 -14.47 4.03
CA PHE A 82 4.87 -13.92 2.83
C PHE A 82 4.51 -12.45 3.01
N THR A 83 3.84 -12.06 4.11
CA THR A 83 3.47 -10.66 4.38
C THR A 83 4.69 -9.73 4.36
N ALA A 84 5.75 -10.09 5.09
CA ALA A 84 6.98 -9.31 5.15
C ALA A 84 7.71 -9.27 3.80
N THR A 85 7.81 -10.42 3.11
CA THR A 85 8.49 -10.50 1.81
C THR A 85 7.75 -9.68 0.75
N ARG A 86 6.42 -9.76 0.69
CA ARG A 86 5.63 -8.97 -0.27
C ARG A 86 5.83 -7.49 -0.09
N ARG A 87 5.98 -6.98 1.15
CA ARG A 87 6.33 -5.57 1.37
C ARG A 87 7.65 -5.19 0.68
N PHE A 88 8.71 -5.99 0.83
CA PHE A 88 9.96 -5.73 0.12
C PHE A 88 9.80 -5.78 -1.40
N MET A 89 9.13 -6.81 -1.93
CA MET A 89 8.95 -6.99 -3.37
C MET A 89 8.12 -5.84 -3.97
N PHE A 90 7.06 -5.41 -3.30
CA PHE A 90 6.17 -4.34 -3.74
C PHE A 90 6.93 -3.01 -3.90
N PHE A 91 7.72 -2.61 -2.89
CA PHE A 91 8.41 -1.32 -2.92
C PHE A 91 9.76 -1.33 -3.66
N LEU A 92 10.46 -2.47 -3.66
CA LEU A 92 11.84 -2.55 -4.15
C LEU A 92 11.98 -3.23 -5.51
N ASP A 93 10.95 -3.92 -5.99
CA ASP A 93 10.86 -4.47 -7.33
C ASP A 93 9.60 -3.96 -8.08
N PRO A 94 9.48 -2.64 -8.30
CA PRO A 94 8.29 -2.05 -8.92
C PRO A 94 8.09 -2.44 -10.39
N LYS A 95 9.08 -3.12 -11.00
CA LYS A 95 9.01 -3.65 -12.36
C LYS A 95 8.66 -5.15 -12.38
N ARG A 96 8.44 -5.77 -11.20
CA ARG A 96 8.12 -7.20 -11.04
C ARG A 96 9.11 -8.11 -11.77
N THR A 97 10.39 -7.80 -11.65
CA THR A 97 11.48 -8.62 -12.21
C THR A 97 11.69 -9.93 -11.45
N GLY A 98 11.12 -10.05 -10.25
CA GLY A 98 11.28 -11.18 -9.34
C GLY A 98 12.58 -11.13 -8.53
N SER A 99 13.29 -9.99 -8.53
CA SER A 99 14.55 -9.85 -7.82
C SER A 99 14.82 -8.42 -7.31
N ILE A 100 15.50 -8.30 -6.17
CA ILE A 100 15.88 -7.03 -5.55
C ILE A 100 17.41 -6.96 -5.40
N PRO A 101 18.08 -5.90 -5.88
CA PRO A 101 19.49 -5.69 -5.59
C PRO A 101 19.75 -5.55 -4.09
N ILE A 102 20.72 -6.29 -3.54
CA ILE A 102 21.04 -6.30 -2.10
C ILE A 102 21.30 -4.88 -1.59
N ARG A 103 22.05 -4.08 -2.37
CA ARG A 103 22.34 -2.69 -2.03
C ARG A 103 21.06 -1.86 -1.84
N ARG A 104 20.07 -2.04 -2.71
CA ARG A 104 18.78 -1.34 -2.64
C ARG A 104 17.98 -1.79 -1.43
N LEU A 105 17.98 -3.09 -1.14
CA LEU A 105 17.28 -3.67 0.00
C LEU A 105 17.83 -3.13 1.33
N VAL A 106 19.14 -3.21 1.53
CA VAL A 106 19.79 -2.80 2.78
C VAL A 106 19.63 -1.31 3.09
N THR A 107 19.62 -0.45 2.06
CA THR A 107 19.50 1.01 2.25
C THR A 107 18.07 1.52 2.11
N SER A 108 17.07 0.63 2.09
CA SER A 108 15.67 1.02 1.96
C SER A 108 15.07 1.42 3.30
N SER A 109 14.10 2.34 3.27
CA SER A 109 13.27 2.66 4.43
C SER A 109 12.48 1.43 4.92
N ILE A 110 12.19 0.49 4.04
CA ILE A 110 11.51 -0.78 4.37
C ILE A 110 12.40 -1.67 5.26
N MET A 111 13.71 -1.74 4.98
CA MET A 111 14.65 -2.46 5.85
C MET A 111 14.84 -1.71 7.17
N GLU A 112 14.88 -0.38 7.15
CA GLU A 112 14.90 0.42 8.39
C GLU A 112 13.68 0.11 9.26
N GLU A 113 12.48 0.10 8.68
CA GLU A 113 11.23 -0.27 9.36
C GLU A 113 11.29 -1.69 9.96
N LEU A 114 11.79 -2.70 9.22
CA LEU A 114 11.94 -4.05 9.77
C LEU A 114 12.89 -4.08 10.98
N LEU A 115 14.05 -3.42 10.88
CA LEU A 115 15.06 -3.39 11.94
C LEU A 115 14.58 -2.59 13.17
N GLU A 116 13.64 -1.66 12.97
CA GLU A 116 13.01 -0.90 14.04
C GLU A 116 12.20 -1.75 15.01
N LEU A 117 11.69 -2.91 14.59
CA LEU A 117 11.03 -3.86 15.49
C LEU A 117 11.94 -4.33 16.63
N GLY A 118 13.24 -4.47 16.37
CA GLY A 118 14.20 -4.95 17.36
C GLY A 118 14.63 -3.89 18.38
N MET A 119 14.17 -2.64 18.24
CA MET A 119 14.61 -1.53 19.08
C MET A 119 13.63 -1.27 20.23
N GLU A 120 14.16 -1.14 21.45
CA GLU A 120 13.37 -0.84 22.65
C GLU A 120 12.72 0.55 22.57
N GLY A 121 11.47 0.66 23.04
CA GLY A 121 10.74 1.92 23.17
C GLY A 121 10.04 2.44 21.91
N LYS A 122 10.04 1.67 20.81
CA LYS A 122 9.19 1.95 19.64
C LYS A 122 7.88 1.18 19.72
N GLU A 123 6.78 1.84 19.39
CA GLU A 123 5.47 1.20 19.32
C GLU A 123 5.45 0.20 18.14
N ALA A 124 5.39 -1.08 18.46
CA ALA A 124 5.29 -2.13 17.45
C ALA A 124 3.96 -2.08 16.69
N SER A 125 2.91 -1.50 17.28
CA SER A 125 1.57 -1.40 16.69
C SER A 125 1.55 -0.58 15.40
N THR A 126 2.38 0.47 15.27
CA THR A 126 2.46 1.29 14.06
C THR A 126 3.37 0.70 12.97
N ASN A 127 4.18 -0.30 13.30
CA ASN A 127 5.14 -0.90 12.38
C ASN A 127 4.48 -1.99 11.54
N TRP A 128 4.57 -1.92 10.23
CA TRP A 128 3.92 -2.90 9.35
C TRP A 128 4.43 -4.33 9.56
N PHE A 129 5.71 -4.49 9.90
CA PHE A 129 6.31 -5.80 10.10
C PHE A 129 5.94 -6.44 11.44
N SER A 130 5.13 -5.78 12.27
CA SER A 130 4.66 -6.38 13.51
C SER A 130 3.82 -7.63 13.25
N SER A 131 3.88 -8.57 14.20
CA SER A 131 3.08 -9.78 14.16
C SER A 131 1.58 -9.45 14.18
N GLU A 132 1.18 -8.39 14.90
CA GLU A 132 -0.19 -7.88 14.97
C GLU A 132 -0.69 -7.38 13.60
N ASN A 133 0.08 -6.54 12.90
CA ASN A 133 -0.31 -6.06 11.57
C ASN A 133 -0.36 -7.20 10.54
N SER A 134 0.58 -8.14 10.62
CA SER A 134 0.57 -9.33 9.76
C SER A 134 -0.65 -10.21 10.03
N LEU A 135 -1.04 -10.37 11.31
CA LEU A 135 -2.23 -11.11 11.69
C LEU A 135 -3.50 -10.40 11.24
N ARG A 136 -3.59 -9.07 11.37
CA ARG A 136 -4.72 -8.27 10.88
C ARG A 136 -4.97 -8.50 9.39
N VAL A 137 -3.93 -8.40 8.56
CA VAL A 137 -4.06 -8.59 7.11
C VAL A 137 -4.45 -10.03 6.77
N TYR A 138 -3.89 -11.01 7.49
CA TYR A 138 -4.25 -12.41 7.30
C TYR A 138 -5.69 -12.73 7.75
N SER A 139 -6.14 -12.15 8.86
CA SER A 139 -7.52 -12.26 9.34
C SER A 139 -8.51 -11.70 8.32
N GLN A 140 -8.21 -10.53 7.73
CA GLN A 140 -9.02 -9.96 6.65
C GLN A 140 -9.13 -10.92 5.45
N TYR A 141 -8.03 -11.60 5.08
CA TYR A 141 -8.06 -12.60 4.01
C TYR A 141 -9.00 -13.76 4.34
N LEU A 142 -8.88 -14.33 5.54
CA LEU A 142 -9.72 -15.45 5.99
C LEU A 142 -11.19 -15.06 6.14
N GLU A 143 -11.49 -13.80 6.48
CA GLU A 143 -12.85 -13.30 6.57
C GLU A 143 -13.51 -13.19 5.19
N LEU A 144 -12.74 -12.94 4.14
CA LEU A 144 -13.22 -12.87 2.77
C LEU A 144 -13.42 -14.26 2.15
N ASP A 145 -12.50 -15.20 2.41
CA ASP A 145 -12.55 -16.59 1.93
C ASP A 145 -13.68 -17.38 2.62
N LYS A 146 -14.89 -17.34 2.02
CA LYS A 146 -16.10 -17.91 2.62
C LYS A 146 -16.19 -19.41 2.42
N ASP A 147 -15.68 -19.92 1.32
CA ASP A 147 -15.67 -21.36 1.02
C ASP A 147 -14.45 -22.09 1.62
N GLN A 148 -13.49 -21.33 2.17
CA GLN A 148 -12.28 -21.82 2.83
C GLN A 148 -11.38 -22.63 1.89
N ASN A 149 -11.39 -22.29 0.60
CA ASN A 149 -10.59 -22.97 -0.41
C ASN A 149 -9.14 -22.44 -0.45
N GLY A 150 -8.83 -21.37 0.27
CA GLY A 150 -7.52 -20.76 0.37
C GLY A 150 -7.20 -19.77 -0.76
N LEU A 151 -8.18 -19.43 -1.59
CA LEU A 151 -8.13 -18.44 -2.67
C LEU A 151 -9.32 -17.49 -2.53
N LEU A 152 -9.26 -16.32 -3.18
CA LEU A 152 -10.36 -15.36 -3.21
C LEU A 152 -10.95 -15.26 -4.61
N SER A 153 -12.23 -15.56 -4.71
CA SER A 153 -13.04 -15.27 -5.88
C SER A 153 -13.34 -13.78 -6.01
N LYS A 154 -13.82 -13.39 -7.19
CA LYS A 154 -14.29 -12.03 -7.47
C LYS A 154 -15.38 -11.56 -6.49
N THR A 155 -16.32 -12.45 -6.20
CA THR A 155 -17.45 -12.19 -5.30
C THR A 155 -17.00 -12.01 -3.85
N GLU A 156 -15.95 -12.71 -3.44
CA GLU A 156 -15.40 -12.58 -2.09
C GLU A 156 -14.62 -11.28 -1.96
N LEU A 157 -13.75 -10.96 -2.92
CA LEU A 157 -13.00 -9.70 -2.90
C LEU A 157 -13.89 -8.46 -2.95
N GLN A 158 -15.07 -8.56 -3.58
CA GLN A 158 -16.04 -7.46 -3.61
C GLN A 158 -16.53 -7.06 -2.21
N ASN A 159 -16.44 -7.96 -1.22
CA ASN A 159 -16.77 -7.68 0.18
C ASN A 159 -15.60 -7.09 0.99
N TYR A 160 -14.47 -6.76 0.35
CA TYR A 160 -13.37 -6.07 1.01
C TYR A 160 -13.80 -4.67 1.47
N THR A 161 -13.73 -4.43 2.78
CA THR A 161 -14.17 -3.17 3.42
C THR A 161 -13.03 -2.25 3.84
N GLY A 162 -11.77 -2.59 3.55
CA GLY A 162 -10.64 -1.74 3.95
C GLY A 162 -10.27 -1.89 5.43
N SER A 163 -9.99 -0.75 6.06
CA SER A 163 -9.69 -0.68 7.50
C SER A 163 -10.82 0.02 8.23
N GLU A 164 -10.98 -0.22 9.54
CA GLU A 164 -12.02 0.43 10.34
C GLU A 164 -11.97 1.97 10.24
N ARG A 165 -10.78 2.55 10.08
CA ARG A 165 -10.58 4.00 9.98
C ARG A 165 -10.89 4.57 8.60
N GLN A 166 -10.85 3.73 7.57
CA GLN A 166 -11.07 4.11 6.18
C GLN A 166 -11.87 2.99 5.49
N PRO A 167 -13.22 2.99 5.68
CA PRO A 167 -14.07 1.99 5.10
C PRO A 167 -14.18 2.18 3.58
N VAL A 168 -13.83 1.15 2.83
CA VAL A 168 -13.80 1.15 1.37
C VAL A 168 -15.01 0.38 0.83
N ARG A 169 -15.61 0.87 -0.26
CA ARG A 169 -16.58 0.10 -1.04
C ARG A 169 -16.17 0.11 -2.51
N LEU A 170 -15.49 -0.96 -2.91
CA LEU A 170 -14.92 -1.08 -4.25
C LEU A 170 -16.00 -1.14 -5.35
N THR A 171 -15.73 -0.49 -6.48
CA THR A 171 -16.61 -0.57 -7.65
C THR A 171 -16.50 -1.93 -8.34
N PRO A 172 -17.60 -2.49 -8.87
CA PRO A 172 -17.54 -3.72 -9.66
C PRO A 172 -16.54 -3.63 -10.82
N ALA A 173 -16.57 -2.54 -11.59
CA ALA A 173 -15.63 -2.26 -12.67
C ALA A 173 -14.17 -2.35 -12.23
N PHE A 174 -13.82 -1.89 -11.03
CA PHE A 174 -12.47 -2.03 -10.51
C PHE A 174 -12.13 -3.48 -10.15
N ILE A 175 -13.04 -4.19 -9.50
CA ILE A 175 -12.90 -5.61 -9.18
C ILE A 175 -12.68 -6.43 -10.47
N ASP A 176 -13.47 -6.20 -11.53
CA ASP A 176 -13.29 -6.84 -12.84
C ASP A 176 -11.86 -6.68 -13.34
N ARG A 177 -11.33 -5.45 -13.25
CA ARG A 177 -9.98 -5.12 -13.72
C ARG A 177 -8.88 -5.80 -12.92
N ILE A 178 -9.08 -6.02 -11.62
CA ILE A 178 -8.16 -6.81 -10.80
C ILE A 178 -8.02 -8.22 -11.37
N PHE A 179 -9.13 -8.90 -11.61
CA PHE A 179 -9.14 -10.28 -12.11
C PHE A 179 -8.78 -10.41 -13.60
N ASP A 180 -8.87 -9.31 -14.36
CA ASP A 180 -8.42 -9.25 -15.74
C ASP A 180 -6.91 -8.99 -15.89
N GLU A 181 -6.28 -8.23 -14.99
CA GLU A 181 -4.88 -7.79 -15.19
C GLU A 181 -3.89 -8.40 -14.23
N ILE A 182 -4.34 -8.85 -13.07
CA ILE A 182 -3.47 -9.45 -12.07
C ILE A 182 -3.47 -10.96 -12.27
N THR A 183 -2.32 -11.58 -12.02
CA THR A 183 -2.19 -13.03 -12.07
C THR A 183 -3.14 -13.67 -11.07
N THR A 184 -4.05 -14.49 -11.58
CA THR A 184 -4.99 -15.31 -10.81
C THR A 184 -4.76 -16.78 -11.14
N TYR A 185 -5.04 -17.67 -10.19
CA TYR A 185 -5.01 -19.10 -10.44
C TYR A 185 -6.29 -19.52 -11.15
N GLN A 186 -6.15 -20.17 -12.32
CA GLN A 186 -7.27 -20.82 -12.96
C GLN A 186 -7.60 -22.09 -12.17
N THR A 187 -8.75 -22.11 -11.50
CA THR A 187 -9.19 -23.27 -10.72
C THR A 187 -9.96 -24.29 -11.57
N SER A 188 -10.37 -23.90 -12.78
CA SER A 188 -10.98 -24.80 -13.76
C SER A 188 -9.95 -25.38 -14.73
N THR A 189 -10.02 -26.68 -14.96
CA THR A 189 -9.25 -27.40 -15.98
C THR A 189 -9.79 -27.18 -17.40
N ASN A 190 -10.83 -26.35 -17.56
CA ASN A 190 -11.48 -26.13 -18.84
C ASN A 190 -10.66 -25.13 -19.70
N PRO A 191 -10.11 -25.56 -20.86
CA PRO A 191 -9.29 -24.70 -21.72
C PRO A 191 -10.04 -23.51 -22.33
N ASN A 192 -11.38 -23.52 -22.25
CA ASN A 192 -12.26 -22.46 -22.76
C ASN A 192 -12.70 -21.46 -21.68
N GLU A 193 -12.16 -21.54 -20.47
CA GLU A 193 -12.53 -20.61 -19.41
C GLU A 193 -12.06 -19.19 -19.74
N LYS A 194 -12.99 -18.23 -19.64
CA LYS A 194 -12.72 -16.84 -19.98
C LYS A 194 -11.74 -16.25 -18.98
N LYS A 195 -10.83 -15.41 -19.48
CA LYS A 195 -10.03 -14.50 -18.65
C LYS A 195 -10.98 -13.75 -17.67
N GLY A 196 -10.64 -13.72 -16.38
CA GLY A 196 -11.45 -13.07 -15.33
C GLY A 196 -12.23 -14.00 -14.38
N THR A 197 -12.09 -15.34 -14.50
CA THR A 197 -12.71 -16.32 -13.59
C THR A 197 -11.73 -16.96 -12.60
N GLY A 198 -10.44 -16.58 -12.65
CA GLY A 198 -9.45 -17.13 -11.74
C GLY A 198 -9.65 -16.62 -10.32
N GLU A 199 -8.98 -17.26 -9.37
CA GLU A 199 -9.02 -16.88 -7.96
C GLU A 199 -7.66 -16.32 -7.51
N MET A 200 -7.71 -15.40 -6.56
CA MET A 200 -6.56 -14.65 -6.05
C MET A 200 -5.96 -15.39 -4.85
N ASP A 201 -4.65 -15.66 -4.88
CA ASP A 201 -3.96 -16.21 -3.72
C ASP A 201 -3.60 -15.14 -2.67
N TYR A 202 -3.15 -15.60 -1.51
CA TYR A 202 -2.75 -14.71 -0.42
C TYR A 202 -1.63 -13.73 -0.80
N LYS A 203 -0.63 -14.14 -1.61
CA LYS A 203 0.45 -13.24 -2.04
C LYS A 203 -0.06 -12.11 -2.94
N THR A 204 -1.01 -12.42 -3.80
CA THR A 204 -1.65 -11.44 -4.68
C THR A 204 -2.56 -10.50 -3.89
N PHE A 205 -3.27 -11.02 -2.90
CA PHE A 205 -4.04 -10.21 -1.96
C PHE A 205 -3.15 -9.24 -1.15
N LEU A 206 -1.96 -9.68 -0.73
CA LEU A 206 -0.98 -8.82 -0.06
C LEU A 206 -0.53 -7.65 -0.94
N ASP A 207 -0.27 -7.86 -2.24
CA ASP A 207 0.03 -6.78 -3.19
C ASP A 207 -1.14 -5.78 -3.28
N PHE A 208 -2.37 -6.29 -3.27
CA PHE A 208 -3.58 -5.47 -3.29
C PHE A 208 -3.70 -4.60 -2.03
N VAL A 209 -3.57 -5.19 -0.84
CA VAL A 209 -3.64 -4.44 0.43
C VAL A 209 -2.51 -3.41 0.52
N LEU A 210 -1.28 -3.78 0.14
CA LEU A 210 -0.15 -2.85 0.09
C LEU A 210 -0.43 -1.66 -0.83
N ALA A 211 -1.08 -1.87 -1.98
CA ALA A 211 -1.49 -0.78 -2.85
C ALA A 211 -2.59 0.10 -2.21
N MET A 212 -3.63 -0.52 -1.63
CA MET A 212 -4.75 0.19 -1.01
C MET A 212 -4.34 1.10 0.14
N GLU A 213 -3.38 0.67 0.95
CA GLU A 213 -2.87 1.47 2.07
C GLU A 213 -1.79 2.50 1.65
N ASN A 214 -1.20 2.35 0.45
CA ASN A 214 -0.12 3.21 -0.04
C ASN A 214 -0.49 3.92 -1.35
N LYS A 215 -1.76 4.32 -1.52
CA LYS A 215 -2.27 5.04 -2.71
C LYS A 215 -1.46 6.28 -3.08
N LYS A 216 -0.90 6.99 -2.10
CA LYS A 216 -0.03 8.17 -2.29
C LYS A 216 1.37 7.85 -2.82
N SER A 217 1.85 6.61 -2.63
CA SER A 217 3.18 6.21 -3.05
C SER A 217 3.26 5.99 -4.56
N LYS A 218 4.46 6.12 -5.14
CA LYS A 218 4.67 5.88 -6.58
C LYS A 218 4.38 4.42 -6.95
N GLU A 219 4.67 3.50 -6.04
CA GLU A 219 4.47 2.07 -6.18
C GLU A 219 2.99 1.70 -6.11
N GLY A 220 2.24 2.31 -5.18
CA GLY A 220 0.78 2.22 -5.13
C GLY A 220 0.14 2.76 -6.41
N LEU A 221 0.48 3.98 -6.84
CA LEU A 221 -0.05 4.55 -8.09
C LEU A 221 0.26 3.69 -9.31
N ARG A 222 1.44 3.06 -9.38
CA ARG A 222 1.78 2.10 -10.44
C ARG A 222 0.90 0.87 -10.44
N TYR A 223 0.54 0.36 -9.25
CA TYR A 223 -0.37 -0.76 -9.12
C TYR A 223 -1.74 -0.42 -9.71
N PHE A 224 -2.34 0.71 -9.30
CA PHE A 224 -3.63 1.15 -9.82
C PHE A 224 -3.56 1.52 -11.30
N TRP A 225 -2.48 2.15 -11.74
CA TRP A 225 -2.26 2.48 -13.15
C TRP A 225 -2.43 1.27 -14.08
N ARG A 226 -1.85 0.13 -13.70
CA ARG A 226 -1.98 -1.13 -14.46
C ARG A 226 -3.43 -1.55 -14.62
N LEU A 227 -4.26 -1.31 -13.61
CA LEU A 227 -5.68 -1.67 -13.59
C LEU A 227 -6.51 -0.66 -14.40
N LEU A 228 -6.23 0.63 -14.22
CA LEU A 228 -7.02 1.73 -14.80
C LEU A 228 -6.72 1.99 -16.29
N SER A 229 -5.50 1.72 -16.76
CA SER A 229 -5.07 2.18 -18.09
C SER A 229 -5.51 1.31 -19.27
N PHE A 230 -6.15 0.16 -19.04
CA PHE A 230 -6.49 -0.81 -20.09
C PHE A 230 -5.28 -1.21 -20.96
N GLY A 231 -4.09 -1.25 -20.36
CA GLY A 231 -2.84 -1.54 -21.06
C GLY A 231 -2.28 -0.39 -21.91
N LYS A 232 -2.95 0.78 -21.94
CA LYS A 232 -2.45 2.00 -22.57
C LYS A 232 -1.39 2.68 -21.69
N ASP A 233 -0.62 3.57 -22.30
CA ASP A 233 0.35 4.45 -21.65
C ASP A 233 -0.26 5.76 -21.13
N TYR A 234 -1.57 5.96 -21.30
CA TYR A 234 -2.34 7.07 -20.77
C TYR A 234 -3.75 6.67 -20.31
N LEU A 235 -4.34 7.48 -19.42
CA LEU A 235 -5.76 7.50 -19.10
C LEU A 235 -6.43 8.59 -19.96
N ASP A 236 -7.53 8.21 -20.60
CA ASP A 236 -8.38 9.08 -21.39
C ASP A 236 -9.80 9.13 -20.79
N SER A 237 -10.64 9.97 -21.37
CA SER A 237 -12.05 10.09 -20.98
C SER A 237 -12.77 8.75 -21.00
N PHE A 238 -12.43 7.84 -21.91
CA PHE A 238 -13.06 6.52 -21.95
C PHE A 238 -12.76 5.72 -20.67
N ALA A 239 -11.50 5.70 -20.22
CA ALA A 239 -11.13 4.98 -19.01
C ALA A 239 -11.84 5.55 -17.78
N ILE A 240 -11.84 6.88 -17.61
CA ILE A 240 -12.54 7.56 -16.51
C ILE A 240 -14.04 7.22 -16.54
N ASN A 241 -14.67 7.33 -17.69
CA ASN A 241 -16.10 7.05 -17.86
C ASN A 241 -16.45 5.60 -17.54
N TYR A 242 -15.58 4.65 -17.88
CA TYR A 242 -15.79 3.23 -17.61
C TYR A 242 -15.94 2.96 -16.12
N PHE A 243 -15.03 3.47 -15.29
CA PHE A 243 -15.06 3.27 -13.85
C PHE A 243 -16.16 4.08 -13.17
N PHE A 244 -16.37 5.32 -13.62
CA PHE A 244 -17.33 6.23 -13.00
C PHE A 244 -18.79 5.78 -13.19
N ARG A 245 -19.09 5.02 -14.26
CA ARG A 245 -20.45 4.53 -14.52
C ARG A 245 -21.03 3.73 -13.35
N ASP A 246 -20.22 2.90 -12.72
CA ASP A 246 -20.67 2.06 -11.60
C ASP A 246 -21.00 2.89 -10.37
N ILE A 247 -20.22 3.96 -10.12
CA ILE A 247 -20.48 4.91 -9.03
C ILE A 247 -21.82 5.60 -9.25
N VAL A 248 -22.06 6.14 -10.44
CA VAL A 248 -23.33 6.79 -10.79
C VAL A 248 -24.52 5.84 -10.63
N GLN A 249 -24.40 4.60 -11.13
CA GLN A 249 -25.46 3.61 -11.00
C GLN A 249 -25.79 3.33 -9.53
N ILE A 250 -24.77 3.11 -8.71
CA ILE A 250 -24.95 2.77 -7.30
C ILE A 250 -25.52 3.96 -6.51
N LEU A 251 -25.07 5.19 -6.76
CA LEU A 251 -25.64 6.38 -6.12
C LEU A 251 -27.12 6.56 -6.52
N SER A 252 -27.44 6.38 -7.82
CA SER A 252 -28.81 6.44 -8.32
C SER A 252 -29.72 5.39 -7.67
N ASP A 253 -29.23 4.15 -7.50
CA ASP A 253 -29.99 3.07 -6.84
C ASP A 253 -30.29 3.38 -5.36
N ASN A 254 -29.49 4.26 -4.73
CA ASN A 254 -29.68 4.75 -3.37
C ASN A 254 -30.45 6.08 -3.31
N ASN A 255 -31.02 6.56 -4.43
CA ASN A 255 -31.72 7.85 -4.56
C ASN A 255 -30.83 9.06 -4.22
N ILE A 256 -29.54 8.95 -4.51
CA ILE A 256 -28.56 10.01 -4.34
C ILE A 256 -28.22 10.59 -5.71
N GLU A 257 -28.30 11.92 -5.86
CA GLU A 257 -27.91 12.60 -7.09
C GLU A 257 -26.38 12.62 -7.22
N ALA A 258 -25.86 12.07 -8.30
CA ALA A 258 -24.43 12.03 -8.58
C ALA A 258 -24.01 13.20 -9.47
N ALA A 259 -22.80 13.72 -9.27
CA ALA A 259 -22.19 14.69 -10.16
C ALA A 259 -22.19 14.21 -11.63
N ARG A 260 -22.32 15.16 -12.56
CA ARG A 260 -22.29 14.82 -13.98
C ARG A 260 -20.91 14.30 -14.35
N LEU A 261 -20.89 13.26 -15.17
CA LEU A 261 -19.66 12.64 -15.65
C LEU A 261 -18.74 13.63 -16.39
N SER A 262 -19.30 14.63 -17.10
CA SER A 262 -18.51 15.70 -17.71
C SER A 262 -17.69 16.47 -16.69
N ASP A 263 -18.31 16.78 -15.56
CA ASP A 263 -17.80 17.68 -14.54
C ASP A 263 -16.71 16.96 -13.73
N VAL A 264 -16.96 15.70 -13.34
CA VAL A 264 -15.97 14.84 -12.67
C VAL A 264 -14.74 14.62 -13.56
N LYS A 265 -14.97 14.40 -14.86
CA LYS A 265 -13.86 14.24 -15.81
C LYS A 265 -13.07 15.54 -15.93
N ASP A 266 -13.71 16.69 -16.11
CA ASP A 266 -13.02 17.98 -16.19
C ASP A 266 -12.24 18.28 -14.88
N GLU A 267 -12.82 17.97 -13.71
CA GLU A 267 -12.17 18.13 -12.41
C GLU A 267 -10.93 17.24 -12.25
N ILE A 268 -10.98 15.97 -12.68
CA ILE A 268 -9.81 15.08 -12.68
C ILE A 268 -8.69 15.65 -13.57
N PHE A 269 -9.02 16.17 -14.75
CA PHE A 269 -8.04 16.76 -15.66
C PHE A 269 -7.45 18.06 -15.09
N ASP A 270 -8.27 18.90 -14.46
CA ASP A 270 -7.85 20.15 -13.81
C ASP A 270 -6.99 19.91 -12.57
N MET A 271 -7.25 18.83 -11.82
CA MET A 271 -6.47 18.40 -10.67
C MET A 271 -5.10 17.88 -11.10
N VAL A 272 -5.06 17.04 -12.14
CA VAL A 272 -3.81 16.39 -12.59
C VAL A 272 -2.93 17.33 -13.42
N LYS A 273 -3.54 18.25 -14.18
CA LYS A 273 -2.87 19.17 -15.11
C LYS A 273 -1.88 18.43 -16.02
N PRO A 274 -2.36 17.46 -16.82
CA PRO A 274 -1.49 16.65 -17.66
C PRO A 274 -0.79 17.50 -18.73
N HIS A 275 0.36 17.01 -19.20
CA HIS A 275 1.08 17.69 -20.28
C HIS A 275 0.29 17.68 -21.59
N ASP A 276 -0.42 16.58 -21.88
CA ASP A 276 -1.39 16.49 -22.98
C ASP A 276 -2.80 16.70 -22.38
N PRO A 277 -3.55 17.73 -22.83
CA PRO A 277 -4.87 18.05 -22.30
C PRO A 277 -5.91 16.93 -22.39
N LEU A 278 -5.67 15.90 -23.21
CA LEU A 278 -6.59 14.78 -23.41
C LEU A 278 -6.08 13.46 -22.85
N ARG A 279 -4.86 13.43 -22.30
CA ARG A 279 -4.18 12.21 -21.87
C ARG A 279 -3.41 12.44 -20.59
N ILE A 280 -3.88 11.81 -19.51
CA ILE A 280 -3.14 11.73 -18.25
C ILE A 280 -2.16 10.57 -18.37
N THR A 281 -0.87 10.79 -18.08
CA THR A 281 0.11 9.69 -17.95
C THR A 281 0.36 9.35 -16.48
N LEU A 282 0.97 8.19 -16.20
CA LEU A 282 1.40 7.84 -14.84
C LEU A 282 2.32 8.91 -14.24
N ASN A 283 3.20 9.50 -15.05
CA ASN A 283 4.10 10.55 -14.57
C ASN A 283 3.35 11.84 -14.25
N ASP A 284 2.25 12.14 -14.95
CA ASP A 284 1.38 13.28 -14.61
C ASP A 284 0.68 13.03 -13.28
N LEU A 285 0.12 11.83 -13.09
CA LEU A 285 -0.56 11.42 -11.88
C LEU A 285 0.37 11.45 -10.64
N ILE A 286 1.63 11.03 -10.80
CA ILE A 286 2.63 11.11 -9.72
C ILE A 286 3.05 12.57 -9.45
N ARG A 287 3.19 13.39 -10.50
CA ARG A 287 3.69 14.77 -10.39
C ARG A 287 2.64 15.72 -9.82
N SER A 288 1.35 15.46 -10.07
CA SER A 288 0.27 16.31 -9.57
C SER A 288 0.18 16.30 -8.05
N GLY A 289 0.58 15.20 -7.41
CA GLY A 289 0.45 15.02 -5.96
C GLY A 289 -0.97 14.67 -5.50
N CYS A 290 -1.90 14.48 -6.45
CA CYS A 290 -3.30 14.14 -6.19
C CYS A 290 -3.69 12.78 -6.78
N GLY A 291 -2.71 11.94 -7.10
CA GLY A 291 -2.95 10.66 -7.76
C GLY A 291 -3.77 9.69 -6.93
N ASP A 292 -3.62 9.74 -5.61
CA ASP A 292 -4.40 8.96 -4.65
C ASP A 292 -5.88 9.35 -4.68
N THR A 293 -6.17 10.66 -4.69
CA THR A 293 -7.55 11.18 -4.81
C THR A 293 -8.20 10.73 -6.12
N VAL A 294 -7.48 10.85 -7.25
CA VAL A 294 -7.99 10.39 -8.55
C VAL A 294 -8.26 8.88 -8.55
N VAL A 295 -7.36 8.08 -7.98
CA VAL A 295 -7.58 6.63 -7.85
C VAL A 295 -8.82 6.36 -7.00
N GLU A 296 -8.93 7.00 -5.83
CA GLU A 296 -10.04 6.84 -4.89
C GLU A 296 -11.39 7.18 -5.52
N MET A 297 -11.48 8.31 -6.23
CA MET A 297 -12.67 8.72 -6.98
C MET A 297 -13.12 7.71 -8.04
N LEU A 298 -12.21 6.89 -8.58
CA LEU A 298 -12.51 5.94 -9.66
C LEU A 298 -12.82 4.53 -9.14
N ILE A 299 -12.26 4.13 -8.00
CA ILE A 299 -12.33 2.74 -7.54
C ILE A 299 -13.21 2.53 -6.31
N ASP A 300 -13.50 3.57 -5.55
CA ASP A 300 -14.18 3.51 -4.27
C ASP A 300 -15.43 4.42 -4.26
N ILE A 301 -16.58 3.82 -4.00
CA ILE A 301 -17.86 4.54 -3.93
C ILE A 301 -17.89 5.46 -2.71
N ASN A 302 -17.36 5.01 -1.57
CA ASN A 302 -17.29 5.84 -0.35
C ASN A 302 -16.26 6.96 -0.53
N GLY A 303 -15.13 6.63 -1.16
CA GLY A 303 -14.09 7.59 -1.51
C GLY A 303 -14.60 8.70 -2.43
N PHE A 304 -15.36 8.34 -3.49
CA PHE A 304 -16.02 9.33 -4.33
C PHE A 304 -17.04 10.17 -3.56
N TRP A 305 -17.90 9.54 -2.75
CA TRP A 305 -18.92 10.24 -1.95
C TRP A 305 -18.30 11.27 -1.00
N ALA A 306 -17.23 10.90 -0.29
CA ALA A 306 -16.50 11.81 0.59
C ALA A 306 -15.88 12.98 -0.17
N TYR A 307 -15.36 12.72 -1.38
CA TYR A 307 -14.78 13.76 -2.23
C TYR A 307 -15.83 14.73 -2.77
N ASP A 308 -16.99 14.23 -3.21
CA ASP A 308 -18.10 15.02 -3.77
C ASP A 308 -18.73 15.91 -2.68
N ASN A 309 -18.79 15.43 -1.44
CA ASN A 309 -19.35 16.16 -0.29
C ASN A 309 -18.30 16.91 0.54
N ARG A 310 -17.04 16.99 0.08
CA ARG A 310 -15.93 17.55 0.86
C ARG A 310 -16.17 18.99 1.32
N GLU A 311 -16.90 19.79 0.55
CA GLU A 311 -17.20 21.17 0.92
C GLU A 311 -18.20 21.22 2.07
N SER A 312 -19.25 20.41 2.03
CA SER A 312 -20.25 20.31 3.09
C SER A 312 -19.66 19.76 4.40
N LEU A 313 -18.83 18.72 4.30
CA LEU A 313 -18.21 18.09 5.48
C LEU A 313 -17.26 19.04 6.24
N VAL A 314 -16.61 19.97 5.54
CA VAL A 314 -15.76 20.98 6.18
C VAL A 314 -16.57 21.99 7.01
N TYR A 315 -17.79 22.32 6.58
CA TYR A 315 -18.67 23.20 7.36
C TYR A 315 -19.20 22.53 8.62
N ASP A 316 -19.50 21.23 8.57
CA ASP A 316 -19.98 20.49 9.75
C ASP A 316 -18.89 20.37 10.84
N ASP A 317 -17.62 20.21 10.46
CA ASP A 317 -16.48 20.17 11.41
C ASP A 317 -16.22 21.54 12.07
N ASP A 318 -16.41 22.65 11.35
CA ASP A 318 -16.22 24.02 11.88
C ASP A 318 -17.35 24.43 12.86
N ASP A 319 -18.58 23.93 12.68
CA ASP A 319 -19.72 24.22 13.57
C ASP A 319 -19.66 23.44 14.91
N GLU A 320 -19.04 22.25 14.95
CA GLU A 320 -18.84 21.50 16.20
C GLU A 320 -17.75 22.12 17.10
N GLU A 321 -16.74 22.79 16.55
CA GLU A 321 -15.73 23.51 17.35
C GLU A 321 -16.22 24.88 17.89
N GLY A 322 -17.33 25.43 17.35
CA GLY A 322 -17.89 26.74 17.73
C GLY A 322 -18.97 26.72 18.83
N GLY A 323 -19.54 25.56 19.19
CA GLY A 323 -20.73 25.43 20.03
C GLY A 323 -20.53 25.38 21.55
N GLY A 324 -19.45 26.00 22.06
CA GLY A 324 -18.97 25.78 23.44
C GLY A 324 -19.11 26.94 24.42
N GLU A 325 -20.12 27.79 24.35
CA GLU A 325 -20.37 28.80 25.41
C GLU A 325 -21.85 29.27 25.43
N GLU A 326 -22.73 28.57 26.16
CA GLU A 326 -23.95 29.20 26.70
C GLU A 326 -24.24 28.73 28.15
N ASP A 327 -24.02 29.69 29.05
CA ASP A 327 -24.60 29.95 30.37
C ASP A 327 -25.42 28.85 31.08
N SER A 328 -24.87 28.40 32.22
CA SER A 328 -25.64 27.76 33.28
C SER A 328 -26.42 28.80 34.09
N PRO A 329 -27.75 28.70 34.26
CA PRO A 329 -28.47 29.54 35.20
C PRO A 329 -28.22 29.03 36.62
N ASN A 330 -27.71 29.92 37.48
CA ASN A 330 -27.64 29.74 38.92
C ASN A 330 -28.98 29.27 39.49
N ASN A 331 -28.98 28.12 40.16
CA ASN A 331 -29.71 27.95 41.42
C ASN A 331 -29.08 26.88 42.31
#